data_AF-A0A6M5F9D4-F1
#
_entry.id   AF-A0A6M5F9D4-F1
#
_cell.length_a   1.000
_cell.length_b   1.000
_cell.length_c   1.000
_cell.angle_alpha   90.00
_cell.angle_beta   90.00
_cell.angle_gamma   90.00
#
_symmetry.space_group_name_H-M   'P 1'
#
loop_
_entity.id
_entity.type
_entity.pdbx_description
1 polymer ?
#
loop_
_entity_poly.entity_id
_entity_poly.type
_entity_poly.pdbx_seq_one_letter_code
_entity_poly.pdbx_strand_id
1 'polypeptide(L)'
;MLIADRVVKLIPGGEVKTIYIDIGSSTIKVYAVEEKAVKLQETKSLPFKKEISPDAGLSENLKKELIDYVNSVKDKYEADRIKVFATAVFRKLSMPAYRRLADDFFEQTGLCFTVVQHELEGFYLEQALSSEYISNTPLLLINIGGGSTELVIKESGNIVERYNLDIGVGTVLQDFPFLNEKHSQHSLRDVVDSIKNKLPIIESTTPVAIYNGGELTYMKLVGYNLKPNDVFDDADHPNMITPTDFAAKNEEVYAKISINELESLMSDDPLWMHGARACSAIAQAVIEQFGVEKLVPSDSNMIHGTAKQEYRSVVLSGSFRKHLPHILEIKKTLSKRGVEILSPRFEEPKNPGEEFVVFSGEEGMSPLELERYHLDMIDNCDALIVCSVGGYVGASALIEIGYAQAIGKRIIFTEKPEEFMLQTLPAEFGL
;
A
#
# COMPACT_ATOMS: atom_id res chain seq x y z
N MET A 1 24.12 -25.25 8.82
CA MET A 1 23.67 -25.53 10.19
C MET A 1 22.15 -25.41 10.18
N LEU A 2 21.46 -26.40 10.72
CA LEU A 2 20.11 -26.85 10.37
C LEU A 2 19.03 -25.76 10.30
N ILE A 3 18.39 -25.63 9.13
CA ILE A 3 17.08 -25.01 8.93
C ILE A 3 16.04 -26.10 9.24
N ALA A 4 15.76 -26.30 10.53
CA ALA A 4 14.67 -27.14 10.99
C ALA A 4 14.03 -26.43 12.19
N ASP A 5 12.70 -26.51 12.26
CA ASP A 5 11.83 -25.98 13.32
C ASP A 5 11.40 -24.51 13.22
N ARG A 6 10.58 -24.22 12.19
CA ARG A 6 9.40 -23.35 12.35
C ARG A 6 8.18 -24.08 11.77
N VAL A 7 7.63 -24.99 12.56
CA VAL A 7 6.29 -25.55 12.34
C VAL A 7 5.32 -24.39 12.58
N VAL A 8 4.77 -23.84 11.49
CA VAL A 8 3.72 -22.82 11.55
C VAL A 8 2.46 -23.51 12.06
N LYS A 9 2.26 -23.36 13.36
CA LYS A 9 1.02 -23.65 14.06
C LYS A 9 -0.07 -22.73 13.51
N LEU A 10 -1.02 -23.28 12.77
CA LEU A 10 -2.38 -22.72 12.72
C LEU A 10 -2.94 -22.84 14.15
N ILE A 11 -2.75 -21.80 14.98
CA ILE A 11 -3.29 -21.75 16.34
C ILE A 11 -4.26 -20.59 16.50
N PRO A 12 -5.42 -20.83 17.15
CA PRO A 12 -6.33 -19.79 17.60
C PRO A 12 -5.74 -19.03 18.81
N GLY A 13 -5.74 -17.69 18.75
CA GLY A 13 -5.82 -16.83 19.95
C GLY A 13 -4.53 -16.22 20.52
N GLY A 14 -3.40 -16.22 19.80
CA GLY A 14 -2.24 -15.37 20.13
C GLY A 14 -2.15 -14.18 19.18
N GLU A 15 -1.84 -12.98 19.68
CA GLU A 15 -1.59 -11.80 18.84
C GLU A 15 -0.34 -12.02 17.98
N VAL A 16 -0.51 -11.95 16.66
CA VAL A 16 0.59 -12.10 15.70
C VAL A 16 1.26 -10.74 15.52
N LYS A 17 2.48 -10.60 16.03
CA LYS A 17 3.28 -9.40 15.82
C LYS A 17 3.78 -9.37 14.37
N THR A 18 3.28 -8.42 13.59
CA THR A 18 3.65 -8.28 12.18
C THR A 18 4.48 -7.01 11.98
N ILE A 19 5.60 -7.14 11.26
CA ILE A 19 6.40 -6.01 10.79
C ILE A 19 6.19 -5.84 9.28
N TYR A 20 5.91 -4.61 8.88
CA TYR A 20 5.86 -4.22 7.48
C TYR A 20 7.08 -3.35 7.17
N ILE A 21 7.79 -3.68 6.09
CA ILE A 21 8.90 -2.90 5.56
C ILE A 21 8.43 -2.30 4.24
N ASP A 22 8.23 -0.99 4.22
CA ASP A 22 7.85 -0.20 3.04
C ASP A 22 9.10 0.42 2.42
N ILE A 23 9.47 -0.06 1.24
CA ILE A 23 10.64 0.37 0.46
C ILE A 23 10.16 1.33 -0.63
N GLY A 24 10.23 2.62 -0.31
CA GLY A 24 9.91 3.70 -1.22
C GLY A 24 11.06 4.04 -2.18
N SER A 25 10.91 5.18 -2.86
CA SER A 25 11.89 5.65 -3.85
C SER A 25 13.18 6.22 -3.25
N SER A 26 13.15 6.59 -1.97
CA SER A 26 14.27 7.29 -1.31
C SER A 26 14.42 6.92 0.17
N THR A 27 13.49 6.14 0.71
CA THR A 27 13.46 5.74 2.12
C THR A 27 12.92 4.32 2.25
N ILE A 28 13.33 3.66 3.33
CA ILE A 28 12.71 2.45 3.85
C ILE A 28 12.07 2.80 5.18
N LYS A 29 10.79 2.48 5.35
CA LYS A 29 10.04 2.69 6.58
C LYS A 29 9.63 1.35 7.18
N VAL A 30 9.83 1.19 8.48
CA VAL A 30 9.50 -0.03 9.22
C VAL A 30 8.32 0.26 10.13
N TYR A 31 7.26 -0.52 10.01
CA TYR A 31 6.05 -0.40 10.81
C TYR A 31 5.81 -1.67 11.62
N ALA A 32 5.43 -1.51 12.87
CA ALA A 32 4.88 -2.60 13.68
C ALA A 32 3.36 -2.51 13.65
N VAL A 33 2.72 -3.68 13.54
CA VAL A 33 1.27 -3.83 13.57
C VAL A 33 0.89 -4.78 14.69
N GLU A 34 0.19 -4.24 15.68
CA GLU A 34 -0.33 -4.93 16.87
C GLU A 34 -1.79 -4.50 17.06
N GLU A 35 -2.71 -5.44 17.26
CA GLU A 35 -4.15 -5.17 17.47
C GLU A 35 -4.79 -4.17 16.46
N LYS A 36 -4.33 -4.18 15.20
CA LYS A 36 -4.67 -3.25 14.09
C LYS A 36 -4.10 -1.83 14.19
N ALA A 37 -3.37 -1.49 15.24
CA ALA A 37 -2.63 -0.24 15.29
C ALA A 37 -1.37 -0.34 14.45
N VAL A 38 -1.17 0.60 13.52
CA VAL A 38 0.03 0.68 12.70
C VAL A 38 0.94 1.77 13.27
N LYS A 39 2.17 1.41 13.64
CA LYS A 39 3.12 2.35 14.24
C LYS A 39 4.45 2.33 13.51
N LEU A 40 4.84 3.49 12.97
CA LEU A 40 6.18 3.71 12.43
C LEU A 40 7.22 3.54 13.53
N GLN A 41 8.20 2.67 13.29
CA GLN A 41 9.30 2.39 14.20
C GLN A 41 10.57 3.10 13.76
N GLU A 42 10.92 3.00 12.48
CA GLU A 42 12.19 3.49 11.94
C GLU A 42 12.02 3.97 10.49
N THR A 43 12.84 4.95 10.11
CA THR A 43 13.02 5.38 8.72
C THR A 43 14.51 5.36 8.40
N LYS A 44 14.89 4.73 7.28
CA LYS A 44 16.26 4.77 6.73
C LYS A 44 16.24 5.36 5.33
N SER A 45 17.06 6.36 5.08
CA SER A 45 17.20 6.95 3.74
C SER A 45 18.14 6.12 2.87
N LEU A 46 17.69 5.74 1.67
CA LEU A 46 18.48 5.06 0.64
C LEU A 46 18.09 5.58 -0.76
N PRO A 47 19.04 6.05 -1.58
CA PRO A 47 18.75 6.86 -2.77
C PRO A 47 18.33 6.04 -4.02
N PHE A 48 17.40 5.08 -3.88
CA PHE A 48 17.00 4.16 -4.97
C PHE A 48 16.65 4.87 -6.29
N LYS A 49 15.91 5.98 -6.24
CA LYS A 49 15.50 6.76 -7.43
C LYS A 49 16.68 7.21 -8.30
N LYS A 50 17.86 7.44 -7.71
CA LYS A 50 19.05 7.92 -8.43
C LYS A 50 19.93 6.78 -8.96
N GLU A 51 19.79 5.58 -8.41
CA GLU A 51 20.75 4.49 -8.60
C GLU A 51 20.14 3.21 -9.19
N ILE A 52 18.83 3.17 -9.40
CA ILE A 52 18.15 2.03 -10.03
C ILE A 52 18.13 2.16 -11.56
N SER A 53 18.50 1.08 -12.24
CA SER A 53 18.39 0.93 -13.68
C SER A 53 17.29 -0.08 -14.03
N PRO A 54 16.42 0.18 -15.02
CA PRO A 54 15.38 -0.75 -15.45
C PRO A 54 15.91 -2.17 -15.73
N ASP A 55 17.03 -2.30 -16.43
CA ASP A 55 17.54 -3.60 -16.87
C ASP A 55 18.67 -4.16 -16.01
N ALA A 56 19.49 -3.28 -15.42
CA ALA A 56 20.57 -3.72 -14.55
C ALA A 56 20.10 -3.97 -13.11
N GLY A 57 19.06 -3.28 -12.65
CA GLY A 57 18.59 -3.34 -11.27
C GLY A 57 19.32 -2.34 -10.36
N LEU A 58 19.52 -2.74 -9.10
CA LEU A 58 20.32 -2.00 -8.13
C LEU A 58 21.81 -2.27 -8.33
N SER A 59 22.66 -1.32 -7.94
CA SER A 59 24.10 -1.57 -7.78
C SER A 59 24.33 -2.63 -6.69
N GLU A 60 25.40 -3.41 -6.79
CA GLU A 60 25.71 -4.44 -5.79
C GLU A 60 25.87 -3.86 -4.38
N ASN A 61 26.46 -2.66 -4.25
CA ASN A 61 26.60 -1.98 -2.97
C ASN A 61 25.24 -1.61 -2.37
N LEU A 62 24.34 -1.01 -3.15
CA LEU A 62 23.02 -0.60 -2.67
C LEU A 62 22.11 -1.80 -2.37
N LYS A 63 22.20 -2.87 -3.19
CA LYS A 63 21.52 -4.14 -2.94
C LYS A 63 21.98 -4.75 -1.62
N LYS A 64 23.30 -4.80 -1.39
CA LYS A 64 23.87 -5.30 -0.14
C LYS A 64 23.40 -4.46 1.06
N GLU A 65 23.43 -3.13 0.95
CA GLU A 65 22.99 -2.25 2.03
C GLU A 65 21.49 -2.43 2.37
N LEU A 66 20.65 -2.65 1.36
CA LEU A 66 19.24 -2.98 1.54
C LEU A 66 19.08 -4.31 2.30
N ILE A 67 19.79 -5.36 1.87
CA ILE A 67 19.71 -6.70 2.49
C ILE A 67 20.23 -6.68 3.93
N ASP A 68 21.38 -6.03 4.16
CA ASP A 68 21.97 -5.88 5.49
C ASP A 68 21.01 -5.14 6.43
N TYR A 69 20.35 -4.08 5.93
CA TYR A 69 19.35 -3.37 6.71
C TYR A 69 18.13 -4.23 7.04
N VAL A 70 17.56 -4.95 6.07
CA VAL A 70 16.40 -5.82 6.30
C VAL A 70 16.75 -6.94 7.29
N ASN A 71 17.93 -7.54 7.20
CA ASN A 71 18.38 -8.52 8.19
C ASN A 71 18.53 -7.90 9.58
N SER A 72 19.04 -6.66 9.70
CA SER A 72 19.08 -5.96 10.99
C SER A 72 17.68 -5.72 11.59
N VAL A 73 16.67 -5.45 10.75
CA VAL A 73 15.27 -5.31 11.18
C VAL A 73 14.74 -6.65 11.68
N LYS A 74 15.01 -7.75 10.96
CA LYS A 74 14.60 -9.10 11.39
C LYS A 74 15.16 -9.45 12.77
N ASP A 75 16.46 -9.21 12.97
CA ASP A 75 17.15 -9.51 14.23
C ASP A 75 16.65 -8.62 15.38
N LYS A 76 16.30 -7.37 15.09
CA LYS A 76 15.86 -6.39 16.09
C LYS A 76 14.44 -6.62 16.60
N TYR A 77 13.49 -6.95 15.71
CA TYR A 77 12.06 -6.93 16.07
C TYR A 77 11.48 -8.29 16.46
N GLU A 78 12.18 -9.39 16.18
CA GLU A 78 11.77 -10.77 16.49
C GLU A 78 10.28 -11.04 16.19
N ALA A 79 9.79 -10.52 15.06
CA ALA A 79 8.37 -10.59 14.70
C ALA A 79 7.98 -11.97 14.19
N ASP A 80 6.71 -12.34 14.42
CA ASP A 80 6.13 -13.59 13.90
C ASP A 80 6.11 -13.58 12.37
N ARG A 81 5.83 -12.41 11.80
CA ARG A 81 5.73 -12.18 10.36
C ARG A 81 6.42 -10.87 9.98
N ILE A 82 7.17 -10.91 8.89
CA ILE A 82 7.79 -9.72 8.30
C ILE A 82 7.41 -9.70 6.82
N LYS A 83 6.80 -8.61 6.37
CA LYS A 83 6.37 -8.42 4.99
C LYS A 83 7.11 -7.24 4.38
N VAL A 84 7.65 -7.44 3.18
CA VAL A 84 8.43 -6.42 2.47
C VAL A 84 7.68 -6.00 1.22
N PHE A 85 7.37 -4.72 1.15
CA PHE A 85 6.70 -4.10 0.03
C PHE A 85 7.60 -3.02 -0.57
N ALA A 86 7.64 -2.96 -1.90
CA ALA A 86 8.42 -1.98 -2.66
C ALA A 86 7.53 -1.27 -3.67
N THR A 87 7.75 0.04 -3.87
CA THR A 87 6.85 0.89 -4.67
C THR A 87 7.57 1.63 -5.81
N ALA A 88 6.78 2.36 -6.61
CA ALA A 88 7.18 3.35 -7.62
C ALA A 88 8.43 3.05 -8.48
N VAL A 89 9.64 3.24 -7.94
CA VAL A 89 10.90 3.04 -8.67
C VAL A 89 11.13 1.58 -9.06
N PHE A 90 10.71 0.63 -8.22
CA PHE A 90 10.91 -0.81 -8.48
C PHE A 90 9.97 -1.36 -9.54
N ARG A 91 8.83 -0.70 -9.81
CA ARG A 91 7.93 -1.06 -10.93
C ARG A 91 8.56 -0.87 -12.30
N LYS A 92 9.66 -0.11 -12.38
CA LYS A 92 10.38 0.16 -13.63
C LYS A 92 11.38 -0.94 -14.00
N LEU A 93 11.61 -1.91 -13.11
CA LEU A 93 12.51 -3.02 -13.38
C LEU A 93 11.93 -3.90 -14.47
N SER A 94 12.77 -4.30 -15.44
CA SER A 94 12.41 -5.39 -16.33
C SER A 94 12.33 -6.69 -15.54
N MET A 95 11.49 -7.63 -15.99
CA MET A 95 11.30 -8.90 -15.28
C MET A 95 12.60 -9.65 -14.96
N PRO A 96 13.61 -9.72 -15.86
CA PRO A 96 14.89 -10.31 -15.52
C PRO A 96 15.62 -9.59 -14.39
N ALA A 97 15.56 -8.25 -14.34
CA ALA A 97 16.19 -7.46 -13.29
C ALA A 97 15.48 -7.62 -11.94
N TYR A 98 14.14 -7.61 -11.95
CA TYR A 98 13.33 -7.88 -10.77
C TYR A 98 13.59 -9.28 -10.21
N ARG A 99 13.58 -10.33 -11.04
CA ARG A 99 13.83 -11.70 -10.57
C ARG A 99 15.20 -11.84 -9.89
N ARG A 100 16.26 -11.31 -10.51
CA ARG A 100 17.59 -11.32 -9.87
C ARG A 100 17.58 -10.65 -8.50
N LEU A 101 16.92 -9.50 -8.37
CA LEU A 101 16.79 -8.81 -7.09
C LEU A 101 15.97 -9.63 -6.08
N ALA A 102 14.82 -10.15 -6.48
CA ALA A 102 13.92 -10.90 -5.62
C ALA A 102 14.54 -12.24 -5.16
N ASP A 103 15.25 -12.94 -6.04
CA ASP A 103 15.96 -14.19 -5.76
C ASP A 103 17.11 -13.93 -4.78
N ASP A 104 18.01 -12.98 -5.07
CA ASP A 104 19.13 -12.62 -4.19
C ASP A 104 18.63 -12.17 -2.81
N PHE A 105 17.53 -11.40 -2.78
CA PHE A 105 16.92 -10.91 -1.56
C PHE A 105 16.30 -12.06 -0.75
N PHE A 106 15.58 -12.97 -1.40
CA PHE A 106 14.98 -14.12 -0.74
C PHE A 106 16.03 -15.10 -0.22
N GLU A 107 17.08 -15.39 -0.98
CA GLU A 107 18.17 -16.28 -0.53
C GLU A 107 18.89 -15.73 0.72
N GLN A 108 19.06 -14.41 0.80
CA GLN A 108 19.82 -13.78 1.89
C GLN A 108 18.97 -13.36 3.08
N THR A 109 17.65 -13.17 2.89
CA THR A 109 16.75 -12.70 3.97
C THR A 109 15.67 -13.71 4.33
N GLY A 110 15.34 -14.66 3.45
CA GLY A 110 14.17 -15.53 3.57
C GLY A 110 12.82 -14.79 3.44
N LEU A 111 12.82 -13.53 2.99
CA LEU A 111 11.62 -12.71 2.82
C LEU A 111 11.36 -12.42 1.33
N CYS A 112 10.09 -12.34 0.96
CA CYS A 112 9.70 -11.99 -0.41
C CYS A 112 9.82 -10.49 -0.65
N PHE A 113 10.45 -10.10 -1.76
CA PHE A 113 10.51 -8.71 -2.21
C PHE A 113 9.30 -8.39 -3.09
N THR A 114 8.20 -7.91 -2.50
CA THR A 114 6.93 -7.70 -3.24
C THR A 114 6.85 -6.30 -3.82
N VAL A 115 6.88 -6.15 -5.16
CA VAL A 115 6.66 -4.87 -5.82
C VAL A 115 5.16 -4.60 -5.98
N VAL A 116 4.65 -3.60 -5.28
CA VAL A 116 3.22 -3.22 -5.30
C VAL A 116 2.91 -2.42 -6.57
N GLN A 117 1.89 -2.85 -7.30
CA GLN A 117 1.42 -2.18 -8.50
C GLN A 117 0.63 -0.91 -8.16
N HIS A 118 0.55 0.04 -9.10
CA HIS A 118 -0.07 1.35 -8.87
C HIS A 118 -1.50 1.26 -8.35
N GLU A 119 -2.32 0.42 -8.98
CA GLU A 119 -3.73 0.25 -8.62
C GLU A 119 -3.91 -0.37 -7.23
N LEU A 120 -3.04 -1.31 -6.86
CA LEU A 120 -3.08 -1.97 -5.55
C LEU A 120 -2.59 -1.03 -4.45
N GLU A 121 -1.58 -0.21 -4.72
CA GLU A 121 -1.13 0.86 -3.80
C GLU A 121 -2.24 1.89 -3.56
N GLY A 122 -2.95 2.30 -4.63
CA GLY A 122 -4.11 3.18 -4.52
C GLY A 122 -5.26 2.55 -3.73
N PHE A 123 -5.51 1.26 -3.90
CA PHE A 123 -6.47 0.52 -3.07
C PHE A 123 -6.07 0.51 -1.60
N TYR A 124 -4.81 0.21 -1.27
CA TYR A 124 -4.37 0.26 0.12
C TYR A 124 -4.54 1.66 0.71
N LEU A 125 -4.19 2.71 -0.04
CA LEU A 125 -4.40 4.07 0.43
C LEU A 125 -5.90 4.36 0.67
N GLU A 126 -6.77 3.92 -0.21
CA GLU A 126 -8.22 4.05 -0.03
C GLU A 126 -8.72 3.33 1.23
N GLN A 127 -8.26 2.10 1.45
CA GLN A 127 -8.57 1.31 2.65
C GLN A 127 -8.06 1.99 3.92
N ALA A 128 -6.86 2.58 3.86
CA ALA A 128 -6.27 3.29 4.98
C ALA A 128 -7.15 4.47 5.38
N LEU A 129 -7.53 5.30 4.40
CA LEU A 129 -8.18 6.60 4.62
C LEU A 129 -9.68 6.50 4.87
N SER A 130 -10.40 5.60 4.19
CA SER A 130 -11.87 5.73 4.06
C SER A 130 -12.68 4.50 4.45
N SER A 131 -12.06 3.40 4.88
CA SER A 131 -12.77 2.16 5.24
C SER A 131 -13.72 2.32 6.43
N GLU A 132 -13.39 3.19 7.37
CA GLU A 132 -14.20 3.48 8.57
C GLU A 132 -15.24 4.60 8.32
N TYR A 133 -15.26 5.18 7.12
CA TYR A 133 -16.20 6.23 6.75
C TYR A 133 -17.55 5.64 6.31
N ILE A 134 -18.50 5.59 7.24
CA ILE A 134 -19.84 5.00 7.04
C ILE A 134 -20.92 6.00 6.62
N SER A 135 -20.59 7.29 6.50
CA SER A 135 -21.55 8.34 6.12
C SER A 135 -21.86 8.33 4.62
N ASN A 136 -23.09 8.71 4.26
CA ASN A 136 -23.48 8.94 2.86
C ASN A 136 -23.05 10.31 2.33
N THR A 137 -22.53 11.21 3.19
CA THR A 137 -22.01 12.51 2.77
C THR A 137 -20.81 12.30 1.84
N PRO A 138 -20.73 13.00 0.68
CA PRO A 138 -19.58 12.90 -0.22
C PRO A 138 -18.27 13.19 0.51
N LEU A 139 -17.30 12.29 0.32
CA LEU A 139 -15.97 12.35 0.91
C LEU A 139 -14.92 12.64 -0.16
N LEU A 140 -14.11 13.67 0.05
CA LEU A 140 -12.97 13.99 -0.80
C LEU A 140 -11.68 13.46 -0.16
N LEU A 141 -10.94 12.61 -0.88
CA LEU A 141 -9.58 12.24 -0.51
C LEU A 141 -8.60 13.14 -1.26
N ILE A 142 -7.71 13.80 -0.51
CA ILE A 142 -6.70 14.72 -1.04
C ILE A 142 -5.33 14.11 -0.76
N ASN A 143 -4.57 13.80 -1.81
CA ASN A 143 -3.20 13.32 -1.71
C ASN A 143 -2.27 14.22 -2.54
N ILE A 144 -1.46 15.02 -1.87
CA ILE A 144 -0.57 16.00 -2.53
C ILE A 144 0.84 15.45 -2.57
N GLY A 145 1.35 15.21 -3.77
CA GLY A 145 2.70 14.74 -4.01
C GLY A 145 3.67 15.86 -4.41
N GLY A 146 4.92 15.45 -4.63
CA GLY A 146 5.97 16.37 -5.08
C GLY A 146 5.75 16.93 -6.48
N GLY A 147 5.09 16.18 -7.39
CA GLY A 147 4.87 16.61 -8.78
C GLY A 147 3.41 16.57 -9.25
N SER A 148 2.53 15.96 -8.48
CA SER A 148 1.11 15.78 -8.83
C SER A 148 0.25 15.82 -7.58
N THR A 149 -1.06 16.03 -7.76
CA THR A 149 -2.08 15.94 -6.73
C THR A 149 -3.17 14.99 -7.21
N GLU A 150 -3.53 14.02 -6.38
CA GLU A 150 -4.62 13.09 -6.64
C GLU A 150 -5.81 13.46 -5.77
N LEU A 151 -6.98 13.62 -6.40
CA LEU A 151 -8.25 13.87 -5.74
C LEU A 151 -9.21 12.73 -6.07
N VAL A 152 -9.84 12.16 -5.05
CA VAL A 152 -10.83 11.08 -5.21
C VAL A 152 -12.09 11.45 -4.47
N ILE A 153 -13.23 11.45 -5.16
CA ILE A 153 -14.54 11.66 -4.54
C ILE A 153 -15.18 10.29 -4.32
N LYS A 154 -15.64 10.06 -3.09
CA LYS A 154 -16.40 8.88 -2.69
C LYS A 154 -17.81 9.25 -2.26
N GLU A 155 -18.78 8.48 -2.73
CA GLU A 155 -20.18 8.53 -2.29
C GLU A 155 -20.67 7.13 -1.94
N SER A 156 -21.28 6.99 -0.77
CA SER A 156 -21.80 5.69 -0.28
C SER A 156 -20.75 4.57 -0.36
N GLY A 157 -19.50 4.88 -0.02
CA GLY A 157 -18.37 3.94 -0.05
C GLY A 157 -17.75 3.68 -1.43
N ASN A 158 -18.36 4.16 -2.52
CA ASN A 158 -17.88 3.94 -3.88
C ASN A 158 -17.16 5.17 -4.41
N ILE A 159 -16.13 4.98 -5.22
CA ILE A 159 -15.47 6.07 -5.95
C ILE A 159 -16.37 6.49 -7.10
N VAL A 160 -16.76 7.77 -7.12
CA VAL A 160 -17.57 8.37 -8.18
C VAL A 160 -16.73 9.18 -9.16
N GLU A 161 -15.68 9.84 -8.68
CA GLU A 161 -14.80 10.68 -9.50
C GLU A 161 -13.34 10.58 -9.06
N ARG A 162 -12.42 10.71 -10.02
CA ARG A 162 -10.98 10.78 -9.79
C ARG A 162 -10.37 11.88 -10.66
N TYR A 163 -9.56 12.74 -10.03
CA TYR A 163 -8.80 13.78 -10.71
C TYR A 163 -7.31 13.60 -10.42
N ASN A 164 -6.52 13.40 -11.48
CA ASN A 164 -5.06 13.38 -11.40
C ASN A 164 -4.54 14.71 -11.97
N LEU A 165 -4.03 15.57 -11.10
CA LEU A 165 -3.61 16.92 -11.46
C LEU A 165 -2.08 16.96 -11.57
N ASP A 166 -1.57 17.55 -12.67
CA ASP A 166 -0.14 17.82 -12.88
C ASP A 166 0.36 19.03 -12.07
N ILE A 167 -0.09 19.15 -10.82
CA ILE A 167 0.34 20.16 -9.87
C ILE A 167 0.70 19.50 -8.54
N GLY A 168 1.95 19.66 -8.12
CA GLY A 168 2.42 19.23 -6.81
C GLY A 168 3.29 20.30 -6.16
N VAL A 169 3.87 19.96 -5.01
CA VAL A 169 4.75 20.85 -4.23
C VAL A 169 5.86 21.45 -5.09
N GLY A 170 6.55 20.64 -5.88
CA GLY A 170 7.63 21.06 -6.76
C GLY A 170 7.17 22.00 -7.87
N THR A 171 5.97 21.77 -8.42
CA THR A 171 5.35 22.65 -9.43
C THR A 171 5.11 24.04 -8.85
N VAL A 172 4.54 24.13 -7.64
CA VAL A 172 4.28 25.40 -6.97
C VAL A 172 5.57 26.12 -6.59
N LEU A 173 6.58 25.41 -6.09
CA LEU A 173 7.89 26.00 -5.79
C LEU A 173 8.60 26.53 -7.04
N GLN A 174 8.37 25.92 -8.21
CA GLN A 174 8.89 26.39 -9.49
C GLN A 174 8.12 27.63 -10.00
N ASP A 175 6.79 27.59 -9.93
CA ASP A 175 5.92 28.68 -10.39
C ASP A 175 6.05 29.93 -9.51
N PHE A 176 6.35 29.74 -8.22
CA PHE A 176 6.51 30.79 -7.21
C PHE A 176 7.91 30.76 -6.62
N PRO A 177 8.95 31.22 -7.36
CA PRO A 177 10.29 31.33 -6.82
C PRO A 177 10.28 32.24 -5.58
N PHE A 178 11.16 31.98 -4.61
CA PHE A 178 11.24 32.71 -3.34
C PHE A 178 10.09 32.41 -2.34
N LEU A 179 9.27 31.39 -2.58
CA LEU A 179 8.27 30.92 -1.60
C LEU A 179 8.93 30.48 -0.28
N ASN A 180 10.13 29.91 -0.34
CA ASN A 180 10.90 29.41 0.80
C ASN A 180 12.06 30.32 1.22
N GLU A 181 12.03 31.60 0.84
CA GLU A 181 12.87 32.59 1.52
C GLU A 181 12.52 32.66 3.01
N LYS A 182 13.34 33.40 3.78
CA LYS A 182 13.16 33.55 5.24
C LYS A 182 11.68 33.72 5.58
N HIS A 183 10.98 34.63 4.89
CA HIS A 183 9.52 34.65 4.80
C HIS A 183 9.12 34.60 3.33
N SER A 184 7.92 34.10 3.03
CA SER A 184 7.43 34.04 1.64
C SER A 184 7.42 35.43 1.03
N GLN A 185 7.93 35.58 -0.19
CA GLN A 185 7.78 36.82 -0.97
C GLN A 185 6.45 36.90 -1.73
N HIS A 186 5.65 35.84 -1.69
CA HIS A 186 4.30 35.77 -2.26
C HIS A 186 3.25 35.76 -1.16
N SER A 187 2.12 36.42 -1.38
CA SER A 187 0.97 36.28 -0.49
C SER A 187 0.34 34.89 -0.66
N LEU A 188 -0.24 34.35 0.41
CA LEU A 188 -0.96 33.08 0.34
C LEU A 188 -2.10 33.14 -0.69
N ARG A 189 -2.83 34.27 -0.72
CA ARG A 189 -3.98 34.44 -1.62
C ARG A 189 -3.58 34.37 -3.09
N ASP A 190 -2.50 35.04 -3.49
CA ASP A 190 -2.04 35.02 -4.90
C ASP A 190 -1.68 33.60 -5.35
N VAL A 191 -1.03 32.83 -4.47
CA VAL A 191 -0.67 31.44 -4.75
C VAL A 191 -1.91 30.56 -4.85
N VAL A 192 -2.84 30.67 -3.88
CA VAL A 192 -4.10 29.92 -3.87
C VAL A 192 -4.94 30.21 -5.10
N ASP A 193 -5.11 31.49 -5.47
CA ASP A 193 -5.89 31.89 -6.65
C ASP A 193 -5.31 31.34 -7.96
N SER A 194 -3.99 31.40 -8.11
CA SER A 194 -3.29 30.81 -9.26
C SER A 194 -3.52 29.30 -9.36
N ILE A 195 -3.50 28.59 -8.22
CA ILE A 195 -3.77 27.15 -8.18
C ILE A 195 -5.22 26.85 -8.52
N LYS A 196 -6.19 27.59 -7.97
CA LYS A 196 -7.63 27.39 -8.25
C LYS A 196 -7.96 27.46 -9.73
N ASN A 197 -7.28 28.32 -10.49
CA ASN A 197 -7.46 28.42 -11.95
C ASN A 197 -7.05 27.15 -12.71
N LYS A 198 -6.29 26.25 -12.08
CA LYS A 198 -5.85 24.96 -12.64
C LYS A 198 -6.68 23.77 -12.09
N LEU A 199 -7.58 24.00 -11.13
CA LEU A 199 -8.42 22.95 -10.55
C LEU A 199 -9.63 22.65 -11.44
N PRO A 200 -10.20 21.43 -11.35
CA PRO A 200 -11.41 21.09 -12.08
C PRO A 200 -12.59 21.96 -11.63
N ILE A 201 -13.49 22.22 -12.57
CA ILE A 201 -14.82 22.76 -12.25
C ILE A 201 -15.62 21.58 -11.70
N ILE A 202 -16.25 21.78 -10.55
CA ILE A 202 -17.07 20.76 -9.89
C ILE A 202 -18.54 21.14 -9.96
N GLU A 203 -19.40 20.13 -10.00
CA GLU A 203 -20.86 20.31 -10.06
C GLU A 203 -21.51 20.23 -8.67
N SER A 204 -20.85 19.57 -7.72
CA SER A 204 -21.32 19.35 -6.35
C SER A 204 -20.19 19.59 -5.34
N THR A 205 -20.55 19.90 -4.09
CA THR A 205 -19.59 20.10 -3.00
C THR A 205 -19.29 18.78 -2.29
N THR A 206 -18.12 18.70 -1.66
CA THR A 206 -17.69 17.60 -0.80
C THR A 206 -17.45 18.11 0.62
N PRO A 207 -18.49 18.14 1.49
CA PRO A 207 -18.40 18.79 2.80
C PRO A 207 -17.34 18.20 3.74
N VAL A 208 -16.91 16.97 3.48
CA VAL A 208 -15.87 16.27 4.25
C VAL A 208 -14.69 15.96 3.33
N ALA A 209 -13.48 16.25 3.81
CA ALA A 209 -12.26 15.83 3.14
C ALA A 209 -11.27 15.17 4.10
N ILE A 210 -10.53 14.18 3.61
CA ILE A 210 -9.33 13.65 4.25
C ILE A 210 -8.12 14.17 3.50
N TYR A 211 -7.20 14.81 4.22
CA TYR A 211 -5.97 15.35 3.68
C TYR A 211 -4.77 14.51 4.13
N ASN A 212 -4.23 13.74 3.18
CA ASN A 212 -3.19 12.76 3.41
C ASN A 212 -1.80 13.29 3.00
N GLY A 213 -0.75 12.76 3.64
CA GLY A 213 0.64 13.02 3.25
C GLY A 213 1.65 13.24 4.39
N GLY A 214 1.32 12.85 5.63
CA GLY A 214 2.08 13.28 6.82
C GLY A 214 1.53 14.57 7.44
N GLU A 215 0.29 14.91 7.08
CA GLU A 215 -0.32 16.21 7.35
C GLU A 215 -0.79 16.34 8.79
N LEU A 216 -1.14 15.23 9.45
CA LEU A 216 -1.48 15.27 10.87
C LEU A 216 -0.22 15.60 11.69
N THR A 217 0.91 14.98 11.36
CA THR A 217 2.21 15.29 11.96
C THR A 217 2.60 16.75 11.68
N TYR A 218 2.55 17.20 10.44
CA TYR A 218 2.82 18.60 10.07
C TYR A 218 1.97 19.59 10.90
N MET A 219 0.65 19.38 10.90
CA MET A 219 -0.28 20.29 11.57
C MET A 219 -0.07 20.34 13.08
N LYS A 220 0.30 19.22 13.71
CA LYS A 220 0.67 19.17 15.13
C LYS A 220 1.96 19.94 15.41
N LEU A 221 3.00 19.75 14.60
CA LEU A 221 4.29 20.41 14.76
C LEU A 221 4.16 21.94 14.63
N VAL A 222 3.41 22.41 13.64
CA VAL A 222 3.22 23.84 13.37
C VAL A 222 2.21 24.50 14.31
N GLY A 223 1.40 23.71 15.01
CA GLY A 223 0.41 24.20 15.98
C GLY A 223 -0.87 24.72 15.33
N TYR A 224 -1.43 23.96 14.39
CA TYR A 224 -2.78 24.19 13.88
C TYR A 224 -3.84 23.93 14.97
N ASN A 225 -4.98 24.63 14.89
CA ASN A 225 -6.08 24.50 15.85
C ASN A 225 -6.92 23.23 15.58
N LEU A 226 -6.30 22.07 15.81
CA LEU A 226 -6.92 20.76 15.63
C LEU A 226 -7.98 20.49 16.72
N LYS A 227 -9.12 19.92 16.32
CA LYS A 227 -10.23 19.49 17.18
C LYS A 227 -10.33 17.97 17.16
N PRO A 228 -10.97 17.32 18.15
CA PRO A 228 -11.33 15.91 18.05
C PRO A 228 -12.16 15.63 16.80
N ASN A 229 -11.87 14.53 16.09
CA ASN A 229 -12.63 14.13 14.90
C ASN A 229 -14.07 13.76 15.30
N ASP A 230 -15.05 14.38 14.65
CA ASP A 230 -16.49 14.07 14.81
C ASP A 230 -17.13 13.53 13.52
N VAL A 231 -16.30 13.26 12.51
CA VAL A 231 -16.71 12.75 11.19
C VAL A 231 -16.77 11.22 11.20
N PHE A 232 -15.77 10.58 11.78
CA PHE A 232 -15.67 9.12 11.96
C PHE A 232 -14.72 8.79 13.12
N ASP A 233 -14.79 7.57 13.62
CA ASP A 233 -14.09 7.12 14.84
C ASP A 233 -13.08 6.02 14.51
N ASP A 234 -11.82 6.41 14.30
CA ASP A 234 -10.70 5.50 14.20
C ASP A 234 -9.39 6.12 14.72
N ALA A 235 -8.42 5.25 15.04
CA ALA A 235 -7.15 5.65 15.65
C ALA A 235 -6.20 6.38 14.68
N ASP A 236 -6.37 6.19 13.37
CA ASP A 236 -5.54 6.80 12.33
C ASP A 236 -5.96 8.25 12.05
N HIS A 237 -7.21 8.61 12.39
CA HIS A 237 -7.79 9.93 12.14
C HIS A 237 -8.38 10.59 13.41
N PRO A 238 -7.56 10.85 14.44
CA PRO A 238 -8.05 11.35 15.74
C PRO A 238 -8.50 12.82 15.72
N ASN A 239 -8.14 13.58 14.67
CA ASN A 239 -8.33 15.02 14.63
C ASN A 239 -9.02 15.50 13.35
N MET A 240 -9.71 16.64 13.47
CA MET A 240 -10.21 17.42 12.34
C MET A 240 -9.88 18.92 12.51
N ILE A 241 -10.03 19.69 11.44
CA ILE A 241 -9.90 21.14 11.43
C ILE A 241 -10.94 21.77 10.51
N THR A 242 -11.38 22.98 10.86
CA THR A 242 -12.29 23.75 9.99
C THR A 242 -11.51 24.49 8.91
N PRO A 243 -12.08 24.73 7.72
CA PRO A 243 -11.45 25.55 6.69
C PRO A 243 -10.99 26.93 7.19
N THR A 244 -11.76 27.56 8.10
CA THR A 244 -11.40 28.85 8.69
C THR A 244 -10.15 28.76 9.57
N ASP A 245 -10.10 27.77 10.47
CA ASP A 245 -8.94 27.52 11.34
C ASP A 245 -7.70 27.15 10.50
N PHE A 246 -7.88 26.34 9.45
CA PHE A 246 -6.82 25.94 8.52
C PHE A 246 -6.24 27.13 7.74
N ALA A 247 -7.10 27.94 7.12
CA ALA A 247 -6.69 29.14 6.38
C ALA A 247 -5.99 30.17 7.28
N ALA A 248 -6.49 30.37 8.50
CA ALA A 248 -5.88 31.31 9.46
C ALA A 248 -4.44 30.91 9.81
N LYS A 249 -4.17 29.60 10.02
CA LYS A 249 -2.82 29.13 10.31
C LYS A 249 -1.93 29.12 9.07
N ASN A 250 -2.46 28.81 7.88
CA ASN A 250 -1.71 28.95 6.63
C ASN A 250 -1.22 30.38 6.40
N GLU A 251 -2.05 31.38 6.69
CA GLU A 251 -1.67 32.80 6.59
C GLU A 251 -0.51 33.13 7.55
N GLU A 252 -0.54 32.58 8.76
CA GLU A 252 0.56 32.71 9.73
C GLU A 252 1.87 32.06 9.23
N VAL A 253 1.78 30.87 8.65
CA VAL A 253 2.92 30.12 8.06
C VAL A 253 3.56 30.90 6.90
N TYR A 254 2.74 31.58 6.11
CA TYR A 254 3.21 32.40 4.99
C TYR A 254 3.85 33.71 5.46
N ALA A 255 3.16 34.43 6.35
CA ALA A 255 3.50 35.81 6.66
C ALA A 255 4.45 35.98 7.86
N LYS A 256 4.44 35.05 8.82
CA LYS A 256 5.10 35.24 10.14
C LYS A 256 6.14 34.18 10.46
N ILE A 257 5.86 32.90 10.18
CA ILE A 257 6.78 31.82 10.50
C ILE A 257 7.88 31.78 9.45
N SER A 258 9.14 31.80 9.88
CA SER A 258 10.28 31.72 8.99
C SER A 258 10.59 30.29 8.55
N ILE A 259 11.29 30.13 7.42
CA ILE A 259 11.70 28.79 6.96
C ILE A 259 12.60 28.08 7.98
N ASN A 260 13.49 28.81 8.65
CA ASN A 260 14.36 28.25 9.71
C ASN A 260 13.56 27.79 10.93
N GLU A 261 12.48 28.49 11.28
CA GLU A 261 11.58 28.04 12.35
C GLU A 261 10.87 26.74 11.94
N LEU A 262 10.39 26.64 10.69
CA LEU A 262 9.80 25.41 10.18
C LEU A 262 10.80 24.25 10.20
N GLU A 263 12.00 24.45 9.66
CA GLU A 263 13.10 23.47 9.68
C GLU A 263 13.39 22.96 11.10
N SER A 264 13.37 23.85 12.09
CA SER A 264 13.64 23.48 13.49
C SER A 264 12.58 22.57 14.10
N LEU A 265 11.36 22.53 13.55
CA LEU A 265 10.28 21.64 14.01
C LEU A 265 10.49 20.19 13.56
N MET A 266 11.36 19.94 12.57
CA MET A 266 11.70 18.60 12.08
C MET A 266 13.22 18.47 11.90
N SER A 267 13.96 18.46 13.00
CA SER A 267 15.44 18.44 12.99
C SER A 267 16.05 17.25 12.26
N ASP A 268 15.34 16.11 12.23
CA ASP A 268 15.83 14.87 11.60
C ASP A 268 15.65 14.86 10.08
N ASP A 269 14.73 15.69 9.56
CA ASP A 269 14.54 15.93 8.12
C ASP A 269 14.08 17.38 7.85
N PRO A 270 14.96 18.38 8.02
CA PRO A 270 14.57 19.79 7.91
C PRO A 270 14.07 20.16 6.50
N LEU A 271 14.58 19.48 5.47
CA LEU A 271 14.21 19.75 4.08
C LEU A 271 12.77 19.33 3.76
N TRP A 272 12.17 18.42 4.52
CA TRP A 272 10.75 18.09 4.37
C TRP A 272 9.85 19.32 4.57
N MET A 273 10.22 20.21 5.49
CA MET A 273 9.49 21.44 5.78
C MET A 273 9.51 22.46 4.64
N HIS A 274 10.38 22.31 3.64
CA HIS A 274 10.36 23.14 2.44
C HIS A 274 9.11 22.90 1.58
N GLY A 275 8.40 21.79 1.79
CA GLY A 275 7.10 21.56 1.15
C GLY A 275 5.94 22.33 1.80
N ALA A 276 6.08 22.78 3.04
CA ALA A 276 4.97 23.23 3.90
C ALA A 276 4.07 24.30 3.26
N ARG A 277 4.67 25.38 2.77
CA ARG A 277 3.94 26.51 2.17
C ARG A 277 3.19 26.07 0.90
N ALA A 278 3.92 25.46 -0.03
CA ALA A 278 3.36 24.97 -1.29
C ALA A 278 2.24 23.94 -1.09
N CYS A 279 2.45 22.94 -0.22
CA CYS A 279 1.46 21.90 0.09
C CYS A 279 0.18 22.53 0.68
N SER A 280 0.35 23.42 1.67
CA SER A 280 -0.76 24.13 2.32
C SER A 280 -1.59 24.97 1.35
N ALA A 281 -0.95 25.65 0.40
CA ALA A 281 -1.66 26.43 -0.61
C ALA A 281 -2.45 25.56 -1.61
N ILE A 282 -1.90 24.42 -2.04
CA ILE A 282 -2.62 23.47 -2.87
C ILE A 282 -3.84 22.93 -2.11
N ALA A 283 -3.64 22.46 -0.87
CA ALA A 283 -4.73 21.96 -0.04
C ALA A 283 -5.81 23.03 0.17
N GLN A 284 -5.44 24.28 0.47
CA GLN A 284 -6.40 25.36 0.65
C GLN A 284 -7.17 25.68 -0.64
N ALA A 285 -6.51 25.70 -1.80
CA ALA A 285 -7.17 25.88 -3.08
C ALA A 285 -8.21 24.78 -3.34
N VAL A 286 -7.87 23.52 -3.05
CA VAL A 286 -8.78 22.39 -3.17
C VAL A 286 -9.95 22.51 -2.19
N ILE A 287 -9.70 22.78 -0.91
CA ILE A 287 -10.74 22.95 0.13
C ILE A 287 -11.74 24.04 -0.26
N GLU A 288 -11.25 25.19 -0.75
CA GLU A 288 -12.11 26.28 -1.21
C GLU A 288 -12.91 25.92 -2.47
N GLN A 289 -12.27 25.25 -3.44
CA GLN A 289 -12.93 24.87 -4.69
C GLN A 289 -14.02 23.83 -4.45
N PHE A 290 -13.73 22.84 -3.59
CA PHE A 290 -14.59 21.69 -3.30
C PHE A 290 -15.66 21.94 -2.23
N GLY A 291 -15.68 23.12 -1.63
CA GLY A 291 -16.68 23.46 -0.61
C GLY A 291 -16.58 22.57 0.63
N VAL A 292 -15.36 22.21 1.01
CA VAL A 292 -15.10 21.40 2.21
C VAL A 292 -15.46 22.20 3.45
N GLU A 293 -16.16 21.56 4.40
CA GLU A 293 -16.55 22.14 5.69
C GLU A 293 -15.78 21.52 6.86
N LYS A 294 -15.36 20.25 6.71
CA LYS A 294 -14.57 19.50 7.69
C LYS A 294 -13.37 18.85 7.00
N LEU A 295 -12.17 19.18 7.47
CA LEU A 295 -10.92 18.61 6.97
C LEU A 295 -10.32 17.68 8.03
N VAL A 296 -10.03 16.44 7.67
CA VAL A 296 -9.41 15.43 8.52
C VAL A 296 -7.98 15.19 8.03
N PRO A 297 -6.94 15.71 8.70
CA PRO A 297 -5.56 15.41 8.33
C PRO A 297 -5.18 13.97 8.68
N SER A 298 -4.35 13.33 7.85
CA SER A 298 -3.94 11.94 8.03
C SER A 298 -2.45 11.72 7.72
N ASP A 299 -1.83 10.85 8.54
CA ASP A 299 -0.48 10.31 8.31
C ASP A 299 -0.54 8.87 7.75
N SER A 300 -1.76 8.37 7.50
CA SER A 300 -1.99 7.04 6.95
C SER A 300 -1.28 6.86 5.60
N ASN A 301 -0.92 5.62 5.31
CA ASN A 301 -0.28 5.27 4.05
C ASN A 301 -0.67 3.86 3.65
N MET A 302 -0.07 3.35 2.57
CA MET A 302 -0.40 2.01 2.09
C MET A 302 -0.26 0.92 3.15
N ILE A 303 0.68 1.01 4.10
CA ILE A 303 0.82 -0.02 5.14
C ILE A 303 -0.38 -0.04 6.09
N HIS A 304 -0.98 1.11 6.39
CA HIS A 304 -2.22 1.19 7.17
C HIS A 304 -3.35 0.47 6.42
N GLY A 305 -3.41 0.65 5.11
CA GLY A 305 -4.35 -0.05 4.23
C GLY A 305 -4.11 -1.55 4.14
N THR A 306 -2.86 -1.96 3.93
CA THR A 306 -2.46 -3.37 3.84
C THR A 306 -2.74 -4.10 5.15
N ALA A 307 -2.56 -3.45 6.31
CA ALA A 307 -2.90 -4.00 7.61
C ALA A 307 -4.41 -4.20 7.80
N LYS A 308 -5.24 -3.35 7.18
CA LYS A 308 -6.71 -3.49 7.18
C LYS A 308 -7.18 -4.57 6.22
N GLN A 309 -6.72 -4.53 4.97
CA GLN A 309 -7.03 -5.49 3.93
C GLN A 309 -5.87 -5.66 2.96
N GLU A 310 -5.18 -6.79 3.07
CA GLU A 310 -3.98 -7.09 2.29
C GLU A 310 -4.27 -7.54 0.86
N TYR A 311 -5.50 -7.98 0.57
CA TYR A 311 -5.87 -8.51 -0.74
C TYR A 311 -7.20 -7.91 -1.19
N ARG A 312 -7.25 -7.42 -2.44
CA ARG A 312 -8.52 -7.19 -3.14
C ARG A 312 -9.02 -8.51 -3.69
N SER A 313 -8.14 -9.23 -4.39
CA SER A 313 -8.48 -10.48 -5.06
C SER A 313 -7.35 -11.51 -4.99
N VAL A 314 -7.70 -12.79 -4.93
CA VAL A 314 -6.76 -13.90 -4.93
C VAL A 314 -7.23 -15.04 -5.81
N VAL A 315 -6.28 -15.89 -6.20
CA VAL A 315 -6.55 -17.23 -6.75
C VAL A 315 -6.12 -18.28 -5.72
N LEU A 316 -6.95 -19.31 -5.56
CA LEU A 316 -6.67 -20.46 -4.73
C LEU A 316 -6.28 -21.65 -5.61
N SER A 317 -5.05 -22.11 -5.43
CA SER A 317 -4.50 -23.31 -6.02
C SER A 317 -4.40 -24.43 -4.99
N GLY A 318 -4.40 -25.68 -5.43
CA GLY A 318 -4.21 -26.83 -4.56
C GLY A 318 -4.85 -28.09 -5.12
N SER A 319 -4.74 -29.19 -4.38
CA SER A 319 -5.37 -30.44 -4.80
C SER A 319 -6.87 -30.42 -4.50
N PHE A 320 -7.69 -29.91 -5.42
CA PHE A 320 -9.15 -29.94 -5.29
C PHE A 320 -9.67 -31.37 -5.06
N ARG A 321 -9.03 -32.40 -5.61
CA ARG A 321 -9.46 -33.79 -5.37
C ARG A 321 -9.24 -34.24 -3.92
N LYS A 322 -8.13 -33.84 -3.29
CA LYS A 322 -7.73 -34.32 -1.95
C LYS A 322 -8.17 -33.39 -0.81
N HIS A 323 -8.18 -32.08 -1.06
CA HIS A 323 -8.24 -31.05 -0.01
C HIS A 323 -9.32 -30.00 -0.26
N LEU A 324 -10.35 -30.29 -1.08
CA LEU A 324 -11.45 -29.35 -1.35
C LEU A 324 -12.07 -28.74 -0.08
N PRO A 325 -12.38 -29.49 1.00
CA PRO A 325 -12.99 -28.88 2.19
C PRO A 325 -12.15 -27.76 2.80
N HIS A 326 -10.83 -27.93 2.84
CA HIS A 326 -9.91 -26.92 3.35
C HIS A 326 -9.81 -25.70 2.41
N ILE A 327 -9.75 -25.94 1.10
CA ILE A 327 -9.74 -24.86 0.10
C ILE A 327 -11.02 -24.02 0.21
N LEU A 328 -12.19 -24.65 0.37
CA LEU A 328 -13.47 -23.94 0.54
C LEU A 328 -13.56 -23.20 1.88
N GLU A 329 -12.92 -23.70 2.93
CA GLU A 329 -12.81 -22.99 4.21
C GLU A 329 -11.98 -21.71 4.07
N ILE A 330 -10.84 -21.77 3.37
CA ILE A 330 -10.02 -20.60 3.05
C ILE A 330 -10.81 -19.62 2.19
N LYS A 331 -11.45 -20.10 1.12
CA LYS A 331 -12.33 -19.30 0.25
C LYS A 331 -13.35 -18.52 1.07
N LYS A 332 -14.10 -19.22 1.93
CA LYS A 332 -15.11 -18.61 2.81
C LYS A 332 -14.51 -17.58 3.78
N THR A 333 -13.34 -17.86 4.34
CA THR A 333 -12.68 -16.96 5.29
C THR A 333 -12.23 -15.67 4.62
N LEU A 334 -11.65 -15.76 3.42
CA LEU A 334 -11.20 -14.62 2.63
C LEU A 334 -12.39 -13.80 2.11
N SER A 335 -13.43 -14.44 1.57
CA SER A 335 -14.63 -13.74 1.11
C SER A 335 -15.36 -12.99 2.23
N LYS A 336 -15.38 -13.54 3.46
CA LYS A 336 -15.92 -12.81 4.63
C LYS A 336 -15.13 -11.56 4.99
N ARG A 337 -13.86 -11.47 4.58
CA ARG A 337 -12.98 -10.31 4.76
C ARG A 337 -13.00 -9.36 3.56
N GLY A 338 -13.95 -9.52 2.63
CA GLY A 338 -14.08 -8.68 1.45
C GLY A 338 -13.08 -8.98 0.34
N VAL A 339 -12.40 -10.13 0.38
CA VAL A 339 -11.48 -10.56 -0.68
C VAL A 339 -12.24 -11.33 -1.76
N GLU A 340 -12.08 -10.89 -3.01
CA GLU A 340 -12.63 -11.57 -4.18
C GLU A 340 -11.81 -12.82 -4.52
N ILE A 341 -12.48 -13.93 -4.81
CA ILE A 341 -11.83 -15.19 -5.20
C ILE A 341 -12.06 -15.40 -6.69
N LEU A 342 -11.04 -15.12 -7.50
CA LEU A 342 -11.15 -15.20 -8.96
C LEU A 342 -11.20 -16.64 -9.45
N SER A 343 -10.50 -17.55 -8.77
CA SER A 343 -10.54 -18.99 -9.04
C SER A 343 -10.21 -19.78 -7.76
N PRO A 344 -10.87 -20.91 -7.48
CA PRO A 344 -11.95 -21.54 -8.25
C PRO A 344 -13.28 -20.78 -8.13
N ARG A 345 -14.01 -20.67 -9.24
CA ARG A 345 -15.34 -20.04 -9.29
C ARG A 345 -16.39 -20.83 -8.52
N PHE A 346 -16.43 -22.14 -8.79
CA PHE A 346 -17.45 -23.06 -8.30
C PHE A 346 -16.90 -23.96 -7.19
N GLU A 347 -17.80 -24.66 -6.50
CA GLU A 347 -17.48 -25.39 -5.27
C GLU A 347 -17.81 -26.89 -5.32
N GLU A 348 -18.65 -27.30 -6.27
CA GLU A 348 -19.15 -28.68 -6.38
C GLU A 348 -18.52 -29.45 -7.56
N PRO A 349 -17.63 -30.43 -7.33
CA PRO A 349 -17.12 -31.30 -8.38
C PRO A 349 -18.21 -32.17 -9.02
N LYS A 350 -18.15 -32.38 -10.34
CA LYS A 350 -19.12 -33.20 -11.10
C LYS A 350 -18.59 -34.51 -11.66
N ASN A 351 -17.27 -34.72 -11.61
CA ASN A 351 -16.60 -35.88 -12.19
C ASN A 351 -15.83 -36.68 -11.12
N PRO A 352 -16.51 -37.46 -10.25
CA PRO A 352 -15.83 -38.27 -9.25
C PRO A 352 -14.91 -39.31 -9.90
N GLY A 353 -13.70 -39.49 -9.34
CA GLY A 353 -12.73 -40.51 -9.78
C GLY A 353 -11.77 -40.07 -10.89
N GLU A 354 -12.07 -38.99 -11.61
CA GLU A 354 -11.18 -38.44 -12.64
C GLU A 354 -9.97 -37.69 -12.04
N GLU A 355 -8.86 -37.66 -12.76
CA GLU A 355 -7.62 -37.00 -12.32
C GLU A 355 -7.79 -35.47 -12.24
N PHE A 356 -8.36 -34.87 -13.29
CA PHE A 356 -8.67 -33.43 -13.34
C PHE A 356 -10.07 -33.16 -12.78
N VAL A 357 -10.23 -32.17 -11.92
CA VAL A 357 -11.53 -31.82 -11.33
C VAL A 357 -12.28 -30.85 -12.24
N VAL A 358 -13.52 -31.18 -12.57
CA VAL A 358 -14.45 -30.29 -13.27
C VAL A 358 -15.58 -29.93 -12.32
N PHE A 359 -15.82 -28.64 -12.08
CA PHE A 359 -16.90 -28.19 -11.21
C PHE A 359 -18.23 -28.03 -11.95
N SER A 360 -19.31 -27.90 -11.19
CA SER A 360 -20.64 -27.56 -11.72
C SER A 360 -20.58 -26.24 -12.49
N GLY A 361 -21.07 -26.22 -13.73
CA GLY A 361 -21.01 -25.05 -14.63
C GLY A 361 -19.80 -25.04 -15.57
N GLU A 362 -18.89 -26.02 -15.45
CA GLU A 362 -17.69 -26.16 -16.27
C GLU A 362 -17.71 -27.40 -17.18
N GLU A 363 -18.84 -28.13 -17.23
CA GLU A 363 -18.97 -29.44 -17.89
C GLU A 363 -18.73 -29.38 -19.40
N GLY A 364 -18.86 -28.20 -20.01
CA GLY A 364 -18.61 -27.97 -21.44
C GLY A 364 -17.17 -27.59 -21.79
N MET A 365 -16.28 -27.45 -20.81
CA MET A 365 -14.90 -27.01 -21.01
C MET A 365 -13.92 -28.19 -20.88
N SER A 366 -12.91 -28.22 -21.73
CA SER A 366 -11.81 -29.17 -21.62
C SER A 366 -10.88 -28.83 -20.44
N PRO A 367 -10.13 -29.81 -19.89
CA PRO A 367 -9.12 -29.54 -18.87
C PRO A 367 -8.13 -28.44 -19.24
N LEU A 368 -7.74 -28.37 -20.52
CA LEU A 368 -6.83 -27.32 -21.01
C LEU A 368 -7.47 -25.93 -20.96
N GLU A 369 -8.73 -25.80 -21.33
CA GLU A 369 -9.45 -24.50 -21.27
C GLU A 369 -9.63 -24.04 -19.82
N LEU A 370 -9.92 -24.97 -18.91
CA LEU A 370 -10.04 -24.70 -17.48
C LEU A 370 -8.71 -24.29 -16.84
N GLU A 371 -7.63 -24.99 -17.18
CA GLU A 371 -6.26 -24.62 -16.77
C GLU A 371 -5.90 -23.23 -17.31
N ARG A 372 -6.16 -22.94 -18.59
CA ARG A 372 -5.88 -21.62 -19.18
C ARG A 372 -6.67 -20.51 -18.52
N TYR A 373 -7.94 -20.76 -18.20
CA TYR A 373 -8.76 -19.83 -17.43
C TYR A 373 -8.16 -19.58 -16.04
N HIS A 374 -7.72 -20.63 -15.35
CA HIS A 374 -7.11 -20.50 -14.03
C HIS A 374 -5.80 -19.67 -14.09
N LEU A 375 -4.93 -19.92 -15.06
CA LEU A 375 -3.71 -19.12 -15.27
C LEU A 375 -4.02 -17.66 -15.61
N ASP A 376 -5.06 -17.39 -16.41
CA ASP A 376 -5.52 -16.02 -16.69
C ASP A 376 -6.02 -15.32 -15.40
N MET A 377 -6.67 -16.04 -14.49
CA MET A 377 -7.03 -15.47 -13.18
C MET A 377 -5.79 -15.20 -12.31
N ILE A 378 -4.72 -15.98 -12.43
CA ILE A 378 -3.44 -15.71 -11.74
C ILE A 378 -2.82 -14.40 -12.24
N ASP A 379 -2.89 -14.10 -13.54
CA ASP A 379 -2.43 -12.83 -14.08
C ASP A 379 -3.14 -11.64 -13.42
N ASN A 380 -4.43 -11.78 -13.16
CA ASN A 380 -5.32 -10.71 -12.73
C ASN A 380 -5.55 -10.60 -11.21
N CYS A 381 -5.05 -11.53 -10.39
CA CYS A 381 -5.18 -11.47 -8.94
C CYS A 381 -4.04 -10.72 -8.25
N ASP A 382 -4.21 -10.31 -6.98
CA ASP A 382 -3.12 -9.72 -6.20
C ASP A 382 -2.10 -10.77 -5.74
N ALA A 383 -2.56 -11.99 -5.41
CA ALA A 383 -1.71 -13.10 -4.98
C ALA A 383 -2.28 -14.48 -5.34
N LEU A 384 -1.38 -15.42 -5.58
CA LEU A 384 -1.68 -16.85 -5.64
C LEU A 384 -1.54 -17.46 -4.24
N ILE A 385 -2.62 -18.02 -3.71
CA ILE A 385 -2.60 -18.78 -2.45
C ILE A 385 -2.63 -20.27 -2.80
N VAL A 386 -1.58 -20.98 -2.43
CA VAL A 386 -1.42 -22.41 -2.64
C VAL A 386 -1.80 -23.15 -1.36
N CYS A 387 -2.89 -23.91 -1.43
CA CYS A 387 -3.38 -24.77 -0.35
C CYS A 387 -2.58 -26.07 -0.29
N SER A 388 -1.44 -26.01 0.41
CA SER A 388 -0.44 -27.06 0.55
C SER A 388 -0.63 -27.88 1.84
N VAL A 389 -1.83 -28.46 2.03
CA VAL A 389 -2.17 -29.20 3.26
C VAL A 389 -1.18 -30.32 3.54
N GLY A 390 -0.55 -30.31 4.72
CA GLY A 390 0.50 -31.28 5.07
C GLY A 390 1.74 -31.18 4.18
N GLY A 391 1.97 -30.02 3.55
CA GLY A 391 3.06 -29.76 2.61
C GLY A 391 2.89 -30.35 1.21
N TYR A 392 1.75 -30.99 0.90
CA TYR A 392 1.52 -31.61 -0.41
C TYR A 392 1.16 -30.59 -1.50
N VAL A 393 1.82 -30.68 -2.66
CA VAL A 393 1.48 -29.91 -3.87
C VAL A 393 1.22 -30.84 -5.07
N GLY A 394 0.09 -30.64 -5.75
CA GLY A 394 -0.31 -31.43 -6.91
C GLY A 394 0.36 -31.00 -8.22
N ALA A 395 0.30 -31.85 -9.26
CA ALA A 395 0.95 -31.58 -10.54
C ALA A 395 0.40 -30.34 -11.28
N SER A 396 -0.92 -30.10 -11.27
CA SER A 396 -1.48 -28.85 -11.84
C SER A 396 -1.00 -27.63 -11.05
N ALA A 397 -1.06 -27.70 -9.71
CA ALA A 397 -0.58 -26.64 -8.84
C ALA A 397 0.91 -26.30 -9.07
N LEU A 398 1.76 -27.28 -9.43
CA LEU A 398 3.15 -27.00 -9.82
C LEU A 398 3.26 -26.16 -11.10
N ILE A 399 2.38 -26.37 -12.09
CA ILE A 399 2.30 -25.56 -13.31
C ILE A 399 1.86 -24.13 -12.95
N GLU A 400 0.82 -24.02 -12.13
CA GLU A 400 0.25 -22.75 -11.63
C GLU A 400 1.31 -21.94 -10.86
N ILE A 401 2.07 -22.58 -9.97
CA ILE A 401 3.18 -21.96 -9.23
C ILE A 401 4.30 -21.53 -10.17
N GLY A 402 4.71 -22.40 -11.10
CA GLY A 402 5.76 -22.08 -12.06
C GLY A 402 5.39 -20.89 -12.96
N TYR A 403 4.11 -20.80 -13.35
CA TYR A 403 3.57 -19.65 -14.08
C TYR A 403 3.60 -18.37 -13.24
N ALA A 404 3.09 -18.43 -12.01
CA ALA A 404 3.10 -17.31 -11.07
C ALA A 404 4.52 -16.79 -10.81
N GLN A 405 5.50 -17.68 -10.60
CA GLN A 405 6.92 -17.32 -10.47
C GLN A 405 7.45 -16.62 -11.73
N ALA A 406 7.09 -17.12 -12.92
CA ALA A 406 7.53 -16.53 -14.18
C ALA A 406 7.02 -15.07 -14.34
N ILE A 407 5.79 -14.78 -13.97
CA ILE A 407 5.26 -13.40 -14.09
C ILE A 407 5.59 -12.52 -12.88
N GLY A 408 6.31 -13.05 -11.87
CA GLY A 408 6.63 -12.33 -10.64
C GLY A 408 5.42 -12.12 -9.72
N LYS A 409 4.40 -12.97 -9.83
CA LYS A 409 3.21 -12.93 -8.97
C LYS A 409 3.59 -13.34 -7.55
N ARG A 410 3.02 -12.67 -6.58
CA ARG A 410 3.14 -13.02 -5.17
C ARG A 410 2.52 -14.39 -4.91
N ILE A 411 3.28 -15.27 -4.26
CA ILE A 411 2.85 -16.64 -3.94
C ILE A 411 2.89 -16.85 -2.43
N ILE A 412 1.81 -17.39 -1.89
CA ILE A 412 1.65 -17.68 -0.46
C ILE A 412 1.24 -19.14 -0.33
N PHE A 413 2.04 -19.95 0.35
CA PHE A 413 1.65 -21.31 0.71
C PHE A 413 0.94 -21.30 2.07
N THR A 414 -0.16 -22.04 2.21
CA THR A 414 -0.87 -22.16 3.49
C THR A 414 -0.02 -22.88 4.54
N GLU A 415 0.76 -23.86 4.10
CA GLU A 415 1.77 -24.57 4.90
C GLU A 415 3.05 -24.76 4.08
N LYS A 416 4.19 -24.93 4.74
CA LYS A 416 5.46 -25.12 4.03
C LYS A 416 5.41 -26.38 3.15
N PRO A 417 5.69 -26.29 1.83
CA PRO A 417 5.66 -27.44 0.93
C PRO A 417 6.79 -28.44 1.22
N GLU A 418 6.57 -29.72 0.98
CA GLU A 418 7.58 -30.78 1.16
C GLU A 418 8.63 -30.74 0.05
N GLU A 419 8.25 -30.34 -1.16
CA GLU A 419 9.13 -30.29 -2.32
C GLU A 419 10.24 -29.26 -2.13
N PHE A 420 11.50 -29.73 -2.15
CA PHE A 420 12.69 -28.90 -1.95
C PHE A 420 12.71 -27.65 -2.85
N MET A 421 12.42 -27.82 -4.15
CA MET A 421 12.44 -26.70 -5.09
C MET A 421 11.42 -25.61 -4.75
N LEU A 422 10.27 -25.96 -4.16
CA LEU A 422 9.28 -24.96 -3.75
C LEU A 422 9.71 -24.21 -2.50
N GLN A 423 10.61 -24.76 -1.69
CA GLN A 423 11.17 -24.09 -0.52
C GLN A 423 12.31 -23.12 -0.87
N THR A 424 12.91 -23.26 -2.05
CA THR A 424 14.00 -22.39 -2.53
C THR A 424 13.51 -21.21 -3.36
N LEU A 425 12.27 -21.26 -3.84
CA LEU A 425 11.69 -20.18 -4.64
C LEU A 425 11.12 -19.08 -3.74
N PRO A 426 11.16 -17.79 -4.18
CA PRO A 426 10.55 -16.70 -3.43
C PRO A 426 9.05 -16.94 -3.20
N ALA A 427 8.67 -17.24 -1.96
CA ALA A 427 7.29 -17.41 -1.54
C ALA A 427 7.11 -17.16 -0.04
N GLU A 428 5.88 -16.82 0.35
CA GLU A 428 5.50 -16.70 1.75
C GLU A 428 4.92 -18.02 2.28
N PHE A 429 5.06 -18.27 3.58
CA PHE A 429 4.56 -19.47 4.24
C PHE A 429 3.66 -19.09 5.42
N GLY A 430 2.42 -19.56 5.38
CA GLY A 430 1.35 -19.23 6.32
C GLY A 430 0.49 -18.07 5.83
N LEU A 431 -0.83 -18.27 5.87
CA LEU A 431 -1.83 -17.25 5.52
C LEU A 431 -2.08 -16.27 6.67
#